data_AF-A0A7X5DU14-F1
#
_entry.id   AF-A0A7X5DU14-F1
#
_cell.length_a   1.000
_cell.length_b   1.000
_cell.length_c   1.000
_cell.angle_alpha   90.00
_cell.angle_beta   90.00
_cell.angle_gamma   90.00
#
_symmetry.space_group_name_H-M   'P 1'
#
loop_
_entity.id
_entity.type
_entity.pdbx_description
1 polymer ?
#
loop_
_entity_poly.entity_id
_entity_poly.type
_entity_poly.pdbx_seq_one_letter_code
_entity_poly.pdbx_strand_id
1 'polypeptide(L)'
;MKMAMKEGQILIKEADNTQFTIIKSWGKMKWSKAERMFYGPVEIELLNKLAGIVRLPGPIEAERQRLNIIAQAVDAERMKPEPEPLYKYPVKFPLYKHQTRAANMALITFGLVPPPEDKEGGHGSIEQ
;
A
#
# COMPACT_ATOMS: atom_id res chain seq x y z
N MET A 1 -3.47 2.72 22.17
CA MET A 1 -3.77 1.90 20.98
C MET A 1 -2.59 1.00 20.65
N LYS A 2 -2.82 -0.32 20.64
CA LYS A 2 -1.85 -1.32 20.21
C LYS A 2 -2.30 -1.90 18.89
N MET A 3 -1.37 -2.07 17.96
CA MET A 3 -1.66 -2.60 16.64
C MET A 3 -0.75 -3.79 16.33
N ALA A 4 -1.29 -4.76 15.62
CA ALA A 4 -0.54 -5.89 15.08
C ALA A 4 -1.03 -6.19 13.67
N MET A 5 -0.15 -6.75 12.85
CA MET A 5 -0.50 -7.28 11.53
C MET A 5 -0.39 -8.79 11.57
N LYS A 6 -1.42 -9.50 11.12
CA LYS A 6 -1.46 -10.97 11.08
C LYS A 6 -2.31 -11.42 9.89
N GLU A 7 -1.79 -12.33 9.07
CA GLU A 7 -2.55 -12.97 7.97
C GLU A 7 -3.24 -11.96 7.02
N GLY A 8 -2.55 -10.86 6.69
CA GLY A 8 -3.12 -9.81 5.84
C GLY A 8 -4.20 -8.96 6.52
N GLN A 9 -4.34 -9.05 7.84
CA GLN A 9 -5.23 -8.22 8.65
C GLN A 9 -4.47 -7.31 9.61
N ILE A 10 -5.01 -6.12 9.82
CA ILE A 10 -4.64 -5.21 10.92
C ILE A 10 -5.57 -5.46 12.09
N LEU A 11 -4.98 -5.71 13.25
CA LEU A 11 -5.65 -5.89 14.53
C LEU A 11 -5.37 -4.68 15.42
N ILE A 12 -6.40 -4.11 16.03
CA ILE A 12 -6.27 -2.94 16.90
C ILE A 12 -6.94 -3.19 18.25
N LYS A 13 -6.18 -3.04 19.34
CA LYS A 13 -6.66 -3.09 20.72
C LYS A 13 -6.39 -1.77 21.43
N GLU A 14 -7.09 -1.54 22.56
CA GLU A 14 -6.88 -0.39 23.43
C GLU A 14 -7.01 0.97 22.70
N ALA A 15 -7.99 1.09 21.80
CA ALA A 15 -8.41 2.36 21.27
C ALA A 15 -9.26 3.10 22.32
N ASP A 16 -9.02 4.40 22.51
CA ASP A 16 -9.89 5.22 23.36
C ASP A 16 -11.26 5.47 22.69
N ASN A 17 -12.20 6.10 23.42
CA ASN A 17 -13.56 6.33 22.91
C ASN A 17 -13.61 7.19 21.64
N THR A 18 -12.71 8.16 21.50
CA THR A 18 -12.63 9.05 20.34
C THR A 18 -12.11 8.28 19.13
N GLN A 19 -10.98 7.59 19.30
CA GLN A 19 -10.38 6.72 18.30
C GLN A 19 -11.35 5.61 17.86
N PHE A 20 -12.06 5.00 18.81
CA PHE A 20 -13.06 3.96 18.54
C PHE A 20 -14.16 4.49 17.62
N THR A 21 -14.71 5.66 17.93
CA THR A 21 -15.78 6.28 17.15
C THR A 21 -15.31 6.65 15.75
N ILE A 22 -14.09 7.20 15.63
CA ILE A 22 -13.46 7.53 14.34
C ILE A 22 -13.20 6.27 13.51
N ILE A 23 -12.57 5.24 14.08
CA ILE A 23 -12.26 3.99 13.36
C ILE A 23 -13.55 3.31 12.88
N LYS A 24 -14.59 3.31 13.72
CA LYS A 24 -15.89 2.74 13.36
C LYS A 24 -16.59 3.52 12.25
N SER A 25 -16.48 4.85 12.22
CA SER A 25 -17.15 5.68 11.20
C SER A 25 -16.60 5.46 9.78
N TRP A 26 -15.36 4.97 9.65
CA TRP A 26 -14.77 4.66 8.34
C TRP A 26 -15.42 3.47 7.63
N GLY A 27 -16.09 2.57 8.35
CA GLY A 27 -16.72 1.39 7.75
C GLY A 27 -15.76 0.34 7.16
N LYS A 28 -14.45 0.46 7.41
CA LYS A 28 -13.41 -0.44 6.86
C LYS A 28 -12.96 -1.57 7.80
N MET A 29 -13.36 -1.52 9.07
CA MET A 29 -12.97 -2.50 10.09
C MET A 29 -14.19 -3.09 10.77
N LYS A 30 -14.08 -4.36 11.19
CA LYS A 30 -15.07 -5.04 12.02
C LYS A 30 -14.66 -4.97 13.48
N TRP A 31 -15.63 -4.75 14.36
CA TRP A 31 -15.42 -4.78 15.81
C TRP A 31 -15.77 -6.17 16.36
N SER A 32 -14.81 -6.83 17.01
CA SER A 32 -15.04 -8.04 17.78
C SER A 32 -15.33 -7.67 19.24
N LYS A 33 -16.56 -7.92 19.70
CA LYS A 33 -16.94 -7.72 21.11
C LYS A 33 -16.23 -8.70 22.04
N ALA A 34 -16.05 -9.96 21.62
CA ALA A 34 -15.42 -11.01 22.41
C ALA A 34 -13.94 -10.69 22.69
N GLU A 35 -13.21 -10.29 21.64
CA GLU A 35 -11.77 -10.00 21.72
C GLU A 35 -11.46 -8.55 22.08
N ARG A 36 -12.50 -7.70 22.14
CA ARG A 36 -12.41 -6.24 22.33
C ARG A 36 -11.40 -5.60 21.39
N MET A 37 -11.48 -5.94 20.11
CA MET A 37 -10.54 -5.47 19.09
C MET A 37 -11.21 -5.14 17.75
N PHE A 38 -10.64 -4.20 17.02
CA PHE A 38 -10.93 -4.05 15.59
C PHE A 38 -10.05 -4.99 14.78
N TYR A 39 -10.62 -5.51 13.69
CA TYR A 39 -9.87 -6.25 12.69
C TYR A 39 -10.35 -5.84 11.29
N GLY A 40 -9.42 -5.70 10.36
CA GLY A 40 -9.70 -5.31 8.97
C GLY A 40 -8.55 -5.68 8.06
N PRO A 41 -8.75 -5.69 6.73
CA PRO A 41 -7.68 -5.99 5.78
C PRO A 41 -6.55 -4.94 5.86
N VAL A 42 -5.32 -5.36 5.61
CA VAL A 42 -4.20 -4.45 5.37
C VAL A 42 -4.44 -3.76 4.03
N GLU A 43 -4.96 -2.54 4.07
CA GLU A 43 -5.30 -1.74 2.90
C GLU A 43 -4.63 -0.37 2.99
N ILE A 44 -4.11 0.13 1.86
CA ILE A 44 -3.43 1.43 1.79
C ILE A 44 -4.26 2.57 2.39
N GLU A 45 -5.55 2.66 2.05
CA GLU A 45 -6.42 3.74 2.54
C GLU A 45 -6.63 3.63 4.06
N LEU A 46 -6.79 2.41 4.58
CA LEU A 46 -6.94 2.17 6.02
C LEU A 46 -5.67 2.57 6.76
N LEU A 47 -4.50 2.15 6.28
CA LEU A 47 -3.22 2.49 6.90
C LEU A 47 -2.94 4.00 6.85
N ASN A 48 -3.27 4.67 5.75
CA ASN A 48 -3.15 6.13 5.64
C ASN A 48 -4.09 6.87 6.61
N LYS A 49 -5.34 6.40 6.78
CA LYS A 49 -6.27 6.93 7.79
C LYS A 49 -5.77 6.72 9.22
N LEU A 50 -5.22 5.54 9.52
CA LEU A 50 -4.64 5.25 10.83
C LEU A 50 -3.42 6.11 11.14
N ALA A 51 -2.53 6.32 10.16
CA ALA A 51 -1.37 7.22 10.30
C ALA A 51 -1.77 8.68 10.57
N GLY A 52 -2.96 9.10 10.14
CA GLY A 52 -3.49 10.44 10.38
C GLY A 52 -3.96 10.69 11.83
N ILE A 53 -4.22 9.63 12.61
CA ILE A 53 -4.70 9.76 13.99
C ILE A 53 -3.67 9.33 15.04
N VAL A 54 -2.72 8.47 14.68
CA VAL A 54 -1.67 7.97 15.58
C VAL A 54 -0.38 7.67 14.82
N ARG A 55 0.74 7.69 15.54
CA ARG A 55 2.01 7.15 15.02
C ARG A 55 1.92 5.64 14.92
N LEU A 56 2.09 5.10 13.72
CA LEU A 56 2.04 3.66 13.47
C LEU A 56 3.29 2.95 14.02
N PRO A 57 3.16 1.70 14.53
CA PRO A 57 4.32 0.87 14.85
C PRO A 57 5.18 0.60 13.60
N GLY A 58 6.50 0.48 13.79
CA GLY A 58 7.48 0.35 12.71
C GLY A 58 7.12 -0.63 11.60
N PRO A 59 6.74 -1.89 11.91
CA PRO A 59 6.36 -2.86 10.86
C PRO A 59 5.12 -2.46 10.05
N ILE A 60 4.14 -1.80 10.67
CA ILE A 60 2.91 -1.36 10.00
C ILE A 60 3.17 -0.10 9.19
N GLU A 61 4.01 0.80 9.70
CA GLU A 61 4.46 1.99 8.99
C GLU A 61 5.27 1.61 7.74
N ALA A 62 6.17 0.64 7.84
CA ALA A 62 6.91 0.11 6.70
C ALA A 62 5.98 -0.46 5.63
N GLU A 63 4.95 -1.22 6.04
CA GLU A 63 3.96 -1.75 5.09
C GLU A 63 3.12 -0.63 4.45
N ARG A 64 2.73 0.40 5.22
CA ARG A 64 2.06 1.59 4.69
C ARG A 64 2.93 2.27 3.64
N GLN A 65 4.22 2.47 3.92
CA GLN A 65 5.16 3.09 2.98
C GLN A 65 5.31 2.25 1.71
N ARG A 66 5.49 0.92 1.85
CA ARG A 66 5.56 -0.02 0.73
C ARG A 66 4.33 0.10 -0.18
N LEU A 67 3.13 0.07 0.41
CA LEU A 67 1.88 0.18 -0.35
C LEU A 67 1.74 1.55 -1.05
N ASN A 68 2.16 2.64 -0.40
CA ASN A 68 2.15 3.97 -1.03
C ASN A 68 3.13 4.07 -2.21
N ILE A 69 4.34 3.51 -2.10
CA ILE A 69 5.31 3.47 -3.20
C ILE A 69 4.72 2.70 -4.39
N ILE A 70 4.12 1.53 -4.13
CA ILE A 70 3.46 0.73 -5.18
C ILE A 70 2.33 1.54 -5.84
N ALA A 71 1.47 2.17 -5.05
CA ALA A 71 0.36 2.98 -5.58
C ALA A 71 0.85 4.15 -6.44
N GLN A 72 1.91 4.85 -6.00
CA GLN A 72 2.54 5.94 -6.75
C GLN A 72 3.12 5.45 -8.08
N ALA A 73 3.84 4.32 -8.07
CA ALA A 73 4.39 3.73 -9.30
C ALA A 73 3.28 3.30 -10.29
N VAL A 74 2.19 2.73 -9.79
CA VAL A 74 1.02 2.38 -10.60
C VAL A 74 0.35 3.63 -11.18
N ASP A 75 0.22 4.69 -10.39
CA ASP A 75 -0.33 5.96 -10.84
C ASP A 75 0.57 6.63 -11.90
N ALA A 76 1.89 6.58 -11.72
CA ALA A 76 2.86 7.09 -12.71
C ALA A 76 2.75 6.33 -14.04
N GLU A 77 2.70 5.00 -13.99
CA GLU A 77 2.51 4.16 -15.18
C GLU A 77 1.16 4.44 -15.86
N ARG A 78 0.11 4.68 -15.07
CA ARG A 78 -1.21 5.04 -15.60
C ARG A 78 -1.17 6.31 -16.45
N MET A 79 -0.36 7.29 -16.03
CA MET A 79 -0.24 8.60 -16.67
C MET A 79 0.79 8.63 -17.82
N LYS A 80 1.61 7.58 -17.97
CA LYS A 80 2.66 7.52 -19.00
C LYS A 80 2.05 7.53 -20.42
N PRO A 81 2.38 8.52 -21.29
CA PRO A 81 1.82 8.60 -22.64
C PRO A 81 2.20 7.40 -23.52
N GLU A 82 3.47 6.99 -23.45
CA GLU A 82 4.04 5.86 -24.16
C GLU A 82 4.56 4.82 -23.15
N PRO A 83 3.74 3.83 -22.76
CA PRO A 83 4.16 2.79 -21.83
C PRO A 83 5.09 1.78 -22.52
N GLU A 84 6.23 1.54 -21.90
CA GLU A 84 7.22 0.56 -22.36
C GLU A 84 7.05 -0.74 -21.56
N PRO A 85 7.06 -1.92 -22.20
CA PRO A 85 6.94 -3.19 -21.49
C PRO A 85 8.03 -3.38 -20.43
N LEU A 86 7.64 -3.59 -19.17
CA LEU A 86 8.56 -3.92 -18.07
C LEU A 86 9.11 -5.35 -18.16
N TYR A 87 8.48 -6.20 -18.98
CA TYR A 87 8.89 -7.58 -19.18
C TYR A 87 8.62 -8.02 -20.63
N LYS A 88 9.28 -9.09 -21.08
CA LYS A 88 8.97 -9.72 -22.36
C LYS A 88 7.67 -10.51 -22.24
N TYR A 89 6.55 -9.87 -22.54
CA TYR A 89 5.24 -10.52 -22.49
C TYR A 89 5.14 -11.69 -23.48
N PRO A 90 4.59 -12.85 -23.06
CA PRO A 90 4.52 -14.05 -23.88
C PRO A 90 3.38 -13.98 -24.91
N VAL A 91 3.45 -13.01 -25.82
CA VAL A 91 2.44 -12.78 -26.87
C VAL A 91 3.10 -12.80 -28.26
N LYS A 92 2.34 -13.23 -29.26
CA LYS A 92 2.82 -13.33 -30.65
C LYS A 92 2.98 -11.97 -31.33
N PHE A 93 2.08 -11.03 -31.03
CA PHE A 93 2.05 -9.69 -31.61
C PHE A 93 2.36 -8.62 -30.55
N PRO A 94 2.89 -7.45 -30.95
CA PRO A 94 3.09 -6.33 -30.04
C PRO A 94 1.78 -5.93 -29.35
N LEU A 95 1.85 -5.66 -28.05
CA LEU A 95 0.71 -5.19 -27.27
C LEU A 95 0.34 -3.75 -27.65
N TYR A 96 -0.95 -3.43 -27.61
CA TYR A 96 -1.40 -2.04 -27.67
C TYR A 96 -1.02 -1.30 -26.38
N LYS A 97 -0.88 0.03 -26.45
CA LYS A 97 -0.44 0.87 -25.32
C LYS A 97 -1.24 0.62 -24.04
N HIS A 98 -2.56 0.53 -24.13
CA HIS A 98 -3.42 0.27 -22.97
C HIS A 98 -3.21 -1.13 -22.37
N GLN A 99 -2.86 -2.13 -23.19
CA GLN A 99 -2.54 -3.48 -22.74
C GLN A 99 -1.17 -3.52 -22.05
N THR A 100 -0.16 -2.87 -22.63
CA THR A 100 1.17 -2.72 -22.02
C THR A 100 1.06 -2.05 -20.66
N ARG A 101 0.32 -0.93 -20.58
CA ARG A 101 0.08 -0.22 -19.31
C ARG A 101 -0.61 -1.12 -18.28
N ALA A 102 -1.69 -1.81 -18.65
CA ALA A 102 -2.39 -2.71 -17.74
C ALA A 102 -1.48 -3.85 -17.25
N ALA A 103 -0.67 -4.42 -18.14
CA ALA A 103 0.27 -5.47 -17.79
C ALA A 103 1.39 -4.96 -16.86
N ASN A 104 1.95 -3.77 -17.13
CA ASN A 104 2.93 -3.12 -16.27
C ASN A 104 2.36 -2.85 -14.87
N MET A 105 1.16 -2.25 -14.78
CA MET A 105 0.49 -1.98 -13.51
C MET A 105 0.24 -3.26 -12.70
N ALA A 106 -0.14 -4.35 -13.35
CA ALA A 106 -0.33 -5.65 -12.69
C ALA A 106 1.00 -6.21 -12.14
N LEU A 107 2.08 -6.15 -12.93
CA LEU A 107 3.40 -6.60 -12.48
C LEU A 107 3.88 -5.84 -11.24
N ILE A 108 3.68 -4.52 -11.21
CA ILE A 108 4.04 -3.67 -10.07
C ILE A 108 3.16 -4.01 -8.85
N THR A 109 1.84 -4.10 -9.04
CA THR A 109 0.88 -4.35 -7.95
C THR A 109 1.11 -5.69 -7.27
N PHE A 110 1.39 -6.73 -8.06
CA PHE A 110 1.67 -8.08 -7.54
C PHE A 110 3.11 -8.27 -7.05
N GLY A 111 3.96 -7.24 -7.15
CA GLY A 111 5.34 -7.28 -6.69
C GLY A 111 6.25 -8.19 -7.53
N LEU A 112 5.87 -8.45 -8.79
CA LEU A 112 6.67 -9.25 -9.74
C LEU A 112 7.81 -8.42 -10.36
N VAL A 113 7.63 -7.09 -10.39
CA VAL A 113 8.65 -6.12 -10.78
C VAL A 113 8.71 -5.06 -9.68
N PRO A 114 9.90 -4.66 -9.20
CA PRO A 114 9.99 -3.59 -8.22
C PRO A 114 9.44 -2.28 -8.82
N PRO A 115 8.77 -1.44 -8.01
CA PRO A 115 8.46 -0.08 -8.40
C PRO A 115 9.71 0.60 -8.96
N PRO A 116 9.61 1.37 -10.06
CA PRO A 116 10.75 2.13 -10.56
C PRO A 116 11.24 3.05 -9.43
N GLU A 117 12.53 3.02 -9.14
CA GLU A 117 13.11 3.99 -8.21
C GLU A 117 13.00 5.39 -8.83
N ASP A 118 12.40 6.33 -8.10
CA ASP A 118 12.49 7.74 -8.45
C ASP A 118 13.97 8.12 -8.49
N LYS A 119 14.54 8.34 -9.67
CA LYS A 119 15.90 8.85 -9.84
C LYS A 119 16.08 10.31 -9.40
N GLU A 120 15.14 10.87 -8.64
CA GLU A 120 15.20 12.22 -8.08
C GLU A 120 14.83 12.19 -6.59
N GLY A 121 15.68 11.54 -5.81
CA GLY A 121 15.61 11.53 -4.36
C GLY A 121 16.98 11.22 -3.79
N GLY A 122 17.92 12.14 -3.96
CA GLY A 122 19.29 12.03 -3.44
C GLY A 122 19.31 11.90 -1.92
N HIS A 123 19.31 10.66 -1.43
CA HIS A 123 19.95 10.37 -0.16
C HIS A 123 21.44 10.24 -0.44
N GLY A 124 22.15 11.36 -0.21
CA GLY A 124 23.59 11.36 -0.11
C GLY A 124 24.03 10.29 0.88
N SER A 125 24.77 9.31 0.38
CA SER A 125 25.60 8.45 1.18
C SER A 125 26.48 9.33 2.06
N ILE A 126 26.22 9.33 3.37
CA ILE A 126 27.24 9.73 4.33
C ILE A 126 28.20 8.55 4.41
N GLU A 127 29.31 8.64 3.68
CA GLU A 127 30.50 7.86 3.97
C GLU A 127 30.94 8.18 5.41
N GLN A 128 31.11 7.14 6.22
CA GLN A 128 31.92 7.17 7.44
C GLN A 128 33.30 6.65 7.11
#